data_AF-A0A2H0T8B3-F1
#
_entry.id   AF-A0A2H0T8B3-F1
#
_cell.length_a   1.000
_cell.length_b   1.000
_cell.length_c   1.000
_cell.angle_alpha   90.00
_cell.angle_beta   90.00
_cell.angle_gamma   90.00
#
_symmetry.space_group_name_H-M   'P 1'
#
loop_
_entity.id
_entity.type
_entity.pdbx_description
1 polymer ?
#
loop_
_entity_poly.entity_id
_entity_poly.type
_entity_poly.pdbx_seq_one_letter_code
_entity_poly.pdbx_strand_id
1 'polypeptide(L)' 'MQKINKKMTIHEVLEKCPKSDSVLQKHFGFCAGCPGAKLETVALGAHLHNKDVNQIITEINEIYNQKEK' A
#
# COMPACT_ATOMS: atom_id res chain seq x y z
N MET A 1 18.46 -1.05 -1.26
CA MET A 1 17.14 -1.70 -1.15
C MET A 1 16.12 -0.65 -0.69
N GLN A 2 15.35 -0.06 -1.61
CA GLN A 2 14.29 0.87 -1.22
C GLN A 2 13.11 0.05 -0.70
N LYS A 3 12.81 0.12 0.60
CA LYS A 3 11.71 -0.65 1.19
C LYS A 3 10.44 0.22 1.23
N ILE A 4 9.31 -0.32 0.78
CA ILE A 4 8.01 0.31 0.99
C ILE A 4 7.74 0.32 2.50
N ASN A 5 7.27 1.43 3.04
CA ASN A 5 7.00 1.58 4.46
C ASN A 5 5.66 2.25 4.73
N LYS A 6 5.13 2.06 5.95
CA LYS A 6 3.79 2.51 6.35
C LYS A 6 3.57 4.03 6.38
N LYS A 7 4.64 4.83 6.35
CA LYS A 7 4.55 6.30 6.36
C LYS A 7 4.34 6.88 4.96
N MET A 8 4.53 6.08 3.91
CA MET A 8 4.22 6.48 2.54
C MET A 8 2.72 6.61 2.35
N THR A 9 2.33 7.57 1.52
CA THR A 9 0.98 7.69 0.99
C THR A 9 0.64 6.49 0.13
N ILE A 10 -0.65 6.16 0.04
CA ILE A 10 -1.10 5.09 -0.83
C ILE A 10 -0.71 5.38 -2.29
N HIS A 11 -0.78 6.64 -2.71
CA HIS A 11 -0.31 7.07 -4.03
C HIS A 11 1.18 6.83 -4.26
N GLU A 12 2.07 7.23 -3.35
CA GLU A 12 3.51 6.96 -3.47
C GLU A 12 3.81 5.46 -3.57
N VAL A 13 3.06 4.62 -2.84
CA VAL A 13 3.21 3.16 -2.90
C VAL A 13 2.78 2.62 -4.26
N LEU A 14 1.67 3.11 -4.83
CA LEU A 14 1.21 2.75 -6.17
C LEU A 14 2.19 3.21 -7.27
N GLU A 15 2.78 4.40 -7.14
CA GLU A 15 3.79 4.89 -8.08
C GLU A 15 5.06 4.01 -8.05
N LYS A 16 5.52 3.63 -6.85
CA LYS A 16 6.71 2.77 -6.69
C LYS A 16 6.44 1.31 -7.04
N CYS A 17 5.24 0.81 -6.75
CA CYS A 17 4.85 -0.57 -6.98
C CYS A 17 3.41 -0.62 -7.52
N PRO A 18 3.21 -0.43 -8.83
CA PRO A 18 1.86 -0.49 -9.43
C PRO A 18 1.13 -1.82 -9.19
N LYS A 19 1.89 -2.91 -9.05
CA LYS A 19 1.36 -4.25 -8.72
C LYS A 19 0.77 -4.34 -7.30
N SER A 20 1.08 -3.40 -6.42
CA SER A 20 0.53 -3.35 -5.06
C SER A 20 -0.96 -3.00 -5.03
N ASP A 21 -1.54 -2.55 -6.14
CA ASP A 21 -2.97 -2.23 -6.25
C ASP A 21 -3.87 -3.41 -5.84
N SER A 22 -3.50 -4.65 -6.18
CA SER A 22 -4.26 -5.84 -5.76
C SER A 22 -4.27 -6.05 -4.24
N VAL A 23 -3.14 -5.77 -3.57
CA VAL A 23 -3.03 -5.86 -2.10
C VAL A 23 -3.81 -4.72 -1.45
N LEU A 24 -3.66 -3.50 -1.97
CA LEU A 24 -4.40 -2.34 -1.48
C LEU A 24 -5.92 -2.54 -1.66
N GLN A 25 -6.36 -3.10 -2.78
CA GLN A 25 -7.77 -3.44 -3.00
C GLN A 25 -8.28 -4.53 -2.06
N LYS A 26 -7.48 -5.57 -1.82
CA LYS A 26 -7.81 -6.64 -0.86
C LYS A 26 -8.02 -6.11 0.56
N HIS A 27 -7.23 -5.13 0.99
CA HIS A 27 -7.26 -4.62 2.37
C HIS A 27 -8.14 -3.39 2.56
N PHE A 28 -8.21 -2.49 1.59
CA PHE A 28 -8.96 -1.22 1.70
C PHE A 28 -10.22 -1.17 0.83
N GLY A 29 -10.41 -2.13 -0.07
CA GLY A 29 -11.47 -2.06 -1.08
C GLY A 29 -11.12 -1.09 -2.20
N PHE A 30 -12.07 -0.30 -2.68
CA PHE A 30 -11.82 0.62 -3.79
C PHE A 30 -10.94 1.81 -3.38
N CYS A 31 -9.65 1.74 -3.70
CA CYS A 31 -8.69 2.82 -3.42
C CYS A 31 -8.33 3.64 -4.67
N ALA A 32 -8.32 3.00 -5.85
CA ALA A 32 -7.98 3.61 -7.14
C ALA A 32 -9.06 4.59 -7.62
N GLY A 33 -9.08 5.79 -7.03
CA GLY A 33 -10.06 6.84 -7.32
C GLY A 33 -10.55 7.60 -6.10
N CYS A 34 -10.22 7.16 -4.88
CA CYS A 34 -10.54 7.91 -3.67
C CYS A 34 -9.66 9.18 -3.61
N PRO A 35 -10.23 10.39 -3.45
CA PRO A 35 -9.45 11.62 -3.26
C PRO A 35 -8.45 11.50 -2.08
N GLY A 36 -8.78 10.66 -1.09
CA GLY A 36 -7.94 10.35 0.06
C GLY A 36 -6.63 9.65 -0.28
N ALA A 37 -6.53 8.87 -1.37
CA ALA A 37 -5.35 8.04 -1.64
C ALA A 37 -4.04 8.85 -1.84
N LYS A 38 -4.15 10.11 -2.27
CA LYS A 38 -3.00 11.03 -2.40
C LYS A 38 -2.55 11.66 -1.08
N LEU A 39 -3.41 11.67 -0.08
CA LEU A 39 -3.19 12.32 1.22
C LEU A 39 -3.01 11.31 2.36
N GLU A 40 -3.61 10.13 2.23
CA GLU A 40 -3.62 9.10 3.25
C GLU A 40 -2.37 8.23 3.17
N THR A 41 -1.69 8.10 4.31
CA THR A 41 -0.64 7.09 4.48
C THR A 41 -1.24 5.70 4.55
N VAL A 42 -0.46 4.67 4.21
CA VAL A 42 -0.88 3.27 4.39
C VAL A 42 -1.24 2.98 5.86
N ALA A 43 -0.54 3.59 6.81
CA ALA A 43 -0.87 3.49 8.23
C ALA A 43 -2.24 4.10 8.57
N LEU A 44 -2.55 5.28 8.03
CA LEU A 44 -3.84 5.93 8.25
C LEU A 44 -4.98 5.13 7.61
N GLY A 45 -4.82 4.69 6.35
CA GLY A 45 -5.82 3.85 5.67
C GLY A 45 -6.06 2.55 6.42
N ALA A 46 -5.01 1.90 6.93
CA ALA A 46 -5.14 0.71 7.76
C ALA A 46 -5.90 0.97 9.06
N HIS A 47 -5.64 2.10 9.73
CA HIS A 47 -6.36 2.48 10.94
C HIS A 47 -7.86 2.71 10.66
N LEU A 48 -8.19 3.49 9.62
CA LEU A 48 -9.58 3.83 9.26
C LEU A 48 -10.40 2.59 8.86
N HIS A 49 -9.76 1.62 8.22
CA HIS A 49 -10.40 0.37 7.75
C HIS A 49 -10.22 -0.80 8.73
N ASN A 50 -9.70 -0.54 9.95
CA ASN A 50 -9.44 -1.54 10.98
C ASN A 50 -8.63 -2.76 10.47
N LYS A 51 -7.54 -2.48 9.75
CA LYS A 51 -6.60 -3.47 9.18
C LYS A 51 -5.24 -3.41 9.85
N ASP A 52 -4.48 -4.51 9.77
CA ASP A 52 -3.09 -4.54 10.21
C ASP A 52 -2.15 -3.97 9.14
N VAL A 53 -1.60 -2.79 9.43
CA VAL A 53 -0.62 -2.13 8.56
C VAL A 53 0.64 -2.97 8.31
N ASN A 54 1.08 -3.78 9.28
CA ASN A 54 2.30 -4.56 9.13
C ASN A 54 2.12 -5.71 8.13
N GLN A 55 0.94 -6.34 8.15
CA GLN A 55 0.58 -7.34 7.15
C GLN A 55 0.57 -6.73 5.75
N ILE A 56 -0.07 -5.57 5.56
CA ILE A 56 -0.16 -4.88 4.28
C ILE A 56 1.24 -4.55 3.73
N ILE A 57 2.09 -3.95 4.56
CA ILE A 57 3.46 -3.60 4.16
C ILE A 57 4.30 -4.84 3.84
N THR A 58 4.05 -5.97 4.52
CA THR A 58 4.73 -7.23 4.22
C THR A 58 4.33 -7.74 2.84
N GLU A 59 3.04 -7.89 2.56
CA GLU A 59 2.52 -8.33 1.25
C GLU A 59 3.01 -7.40 0.11
N ILE A 60 3.02 -6.08 0.32
CA ILE A 60 3.52 -5.13 -0.69
C ILE A 60 5.02 -5.28 -0.93
N ASN A 61 5.82 -5.46 0.13
CA ASN A 61 7.26 -5.65 -0.03
C ASN A 61 7.61 -7.00 -0.66
N GLU A 62 6.82 -8.05 -0.45
CA GLU A 62 6.97 -9.32 -1.15
C GLU A 62 6.82 -9.12 -2.66
N ILE A 63 5.76 -8.44 -3.11
CA ILE A 63 5.54 -8.13 -4.53
C ILE A 63 6.64 -7.22 -5.07
N TYR A 64 7.04 -6.20 -4.30
CA TYR A 64 8.07 -5.25 -4.71
C TYR A 64 9.43 -5.93 -4.91
N ASN A 65 9.82 -6.84 -4.02
CA ASN A 65 11.11 -7.55 -4.10
C ASN A 65 11.09 -8.73 -5.08
N GLN A 66 9.92 -9.26 -5.44
CA GLN A 66 9.79 -10.30 -6.48
C GLN A 66 10.12 -9.79 -7.90
N LYS A 67 10.34 -8.48 -8.10
CA LYS A 67 10.88 -7.93 -9.36
C LYS A 67 12.37 -8.22 -9.59
N GLU A 68 13.10 -8.73 -8.61
CA GLU A 68 14.56 -8.93 -8.67
C GLU A 68 14.99 -10.40 -8.84
N LYS A 69 14.07 -11.28 -9.25
CA LYS A 69 14.38 -12.65 -9.71
C LYS A 69 13.87 -12.83 -11.13
#